data_AF-A0A510UXK8-F1
#
_entry.id   AF-A0A510UXK8-F1
#
_cell.length_a   1.000
_cell.length_b   1.000
_cell.length_c   1.000
_cell.angle_alpha   90.00
_cell.angle_beta   90.00
_cell.angle_gamma   90.00
#
_symmetry.space_group_name_H-M   'P 1'
#
loop_
_entity.id
_entity.type
_entity.pdbx_description
1 polymer ?
#
loop_
_entity_poly.entity_id
_entity_poly.type
_entity_poly.pdbx_seq_one_letter_code
_entity_poly.pdbx_strand_id
1 'polypeptide(L)'
;MLVAALVVWAASVAVVTLRPSSDYDGQLDLVRRVTDWLVTHGIPLTFALVEALANVAMFAPLGVLLVLLAAAPAGRSARGLRLMVRVALVGLAISTGIEVAQALWLPSRVATVQDVVMNTLGAAAGAWATLVVLDRRARTRA
;
A
#
# COMPACT_ATOMS: atom_id res chain seq x y z
N MET A 1 -4.97 20.63 0.03
CA MET A 1 -5.38 19.48 0.90
C MET A 1 -4.82 18.15 0.41
N LEU A 2 -5.04 17.71 -0.84
CA LEU A 2 -4.54 16.42 -1.34
C LEU A 2 -3.01 16.27 -1.30
N VAL A 3 -2.26 17.31 -1.68
CA VAL A 3 -0.78 17.29 -1.60
C VAL A 3 -0.32 17.12 -0.15
N ALA A 4 -0.94 17.82 0.81
CA ALA A 4 -0.63 17.65 2.22
C ALA A 4 -0.94 16.20 2.70
N ALA A 5 -2.06 15.61 2.26
CA ALA A 5 -2.37 14.21 2.54
C ALA A 5 -1.34 13.24 1.94
N LEU A 6 -0.81 13.53 0.74
CA LEU A 6 0.26 12.75 0.13
C LEU A 6 1.57 12.86 0.90
N VAL A 7 1.92 14.06 1.38
CA VAL A 7 3.10 14.27 2.24
C VAL A 7 2.93 13.51 3.56
N VAL A 8 1.77 13.60 4.20
CA VAL A 8 1.47 12.86 5.43
C VAL A 8 1.55 11.36 5.19
N TRP A 9 0.96 10.85 4.10
CA TRP A 9 1.08 9.44 3.72
C TRP A 9 2.55 9.04 3.54
N ALA A 10 3.33 9.82 2.79
CA ALA A 10 4.74 9.51 2.53
C ALA A 10 5.57 9.50 3.83
N ALA A 11 5.33 10.47 4.72
CA ALA A 11 5.98 10.54 6.02
C ALA A 11 5.61 9.33 6.89
N SER A 12 4.34 8.94 6.94
CA SER A 12 3.88 7.76 7.67
C SER A 12 4.52 6.48 7.15
N VAL A 13 4.56 6.27 5.82
CA VAL A 13 5.22 5.11 5.22
C VAL A 13 6.71 5.10 5.56
N ALA A 14 7.41 6.22 5.39
CA ALA A 14 8.83 6.32 5.73
C ALA A 14 9.09 6.00 7.22
N VAL A 15 8.24 6.50 8.12
CA VAL A 15 8.34 6.20 9.56
C VAL A 15 8.18 4.70 9.84
N VAL A 16 7.22 4.05 9.19
CA VAL A 16 6.94 2.62 9.39
C VAL A 16 8.03 1.74 8.79
N THR A 17 8.51 2.05 7.59
CA THR A 17 9.39 1.16 6.81
C THR A 17 10.87 1.44 7.00
N LEU A 18 11.28 2.70 7.20
CA LEU A 18 12.69 3.11 7.28
C LEU A 18 13.20 3.21 8.72
N ARG A 19 12.71 2.31 9.58
CA ARG A 19 13.20 2.13 10.95
C ARG A 19 13.66 0.69 11.18
N PRO A 20 14.65 0.45 12.04
CA PRO A 20 15.05 -0.90 12.46
C PRO A 20 13.84 -1.72 12.91
N SER A 21 13.82 -3.02 12.60
CA SER A 21 12.76 -3.91 13.05
C SER A 21 12.70 -4.03 14.58
N SER A 22 13.85 -3.88 15.26
CA SER A 22 13.97 -3.87 16.73
C SER A 22 13.14 -2.80 17.42
N ASP A 23 12.80 -1.71 16.73
CA ASP A 23 11.95 -0.64 17.28
C ASP A 23 10.49 -1.10 17.50
N TYR A 24 10.11 -2.24 16.90
CA TYR A 24 8.75 -2.78 16.91
C TYR A 24 8.59 -4.05 17.76
N ASP A 25 9.66 -4.54 18.39
CA ASP A 25 9.66 -5.83 19.10
C ASP A 25 8.56 -5.93 20.16
N GLY A 26 8.28 -4.85 20.91
CA GLY A 26 7.19 -4.81 21.90
C GLY A 26 5.77 -4.63 21.33
N GLN A 27 5.62 -4.18 20.07
CA GLN A 27 4.31 -4.00 19.41
C GLN A 27 3.88 -5.25 18.63
N LEU A 28 4.84 -6.05 18.15
CA LEU A 28 4.59 -7.28 17.42
C LEU A 28 4.05 -8.41 18.32
N ASP A 29 4.22 -8.31 19.63
CA ASP A 29 3.72 -9.31 20.59
C ASP A 29 2.21 -9.51 20.54
N LEU A 30 1.42 -8.43 20.38
CA LEU A 30 -0.03 -8.56 20.26
C LEU A 30 -0.42 -9.23 18.94
N VAL A 31 0.25 -8.86 17.85
CA VAL A 31 -0.01 -9.43 16.52
C VAL A 31 0.36 -10.93 16.50
N ARG A 32 1.50 -11.30 17.09
CA ARG A 32 1.91 -12.69 17.28
C ARG A 32 0.90 -13.46 18.11
N ARG A 33 0.49 -12.94 19.28
CA ARG A 33 -0.54 -13.57 20.13
C ARG A 33 -1.86 -13.81 19.42
N VAL A 34 -2.34 -12.81 18.67
CA VAL A 34 -3.60 -12.93 17.91
C VAL A 34 -3.45 -13.94 16.77
N THR A 35 -2.32 -13.92 16.06
CA THR A 35 -2.05 -14.86 14.96
C THR A 35 -1.95 -16.29 15.49
N ASP A 36 -1.23 -16.52 16.58
CA ASP A 36 -1.08 -17.83 17.22
C ASP A 36 -2.43 -18.35 17.75
N TRP A 37 -3.26 -17.46 18.33
CA TRP A 37 -4.62 -17.81 18.74
C TRP A 37 -5.49 -18.21 17.53
N LEU A 38 -5.42 -17.49 16.42
CA LEU A 38 -6.20 -17.82 15.22
C LEU A 38 -5.74 -19.15 14.58
N VAL A 39 -4.43 -19.39 14.54
CA VAL A 39 -3.83 -20.65 14.06
C VAL A 39 -4.26 -21.84 14.92
N THR A 40 -4.23 -21.68 16.25
CA THR A 40 -4.70 -22.73 17.18
C THR A 40 -6.20 -23.01 17.07
N HIS A 41 -6.99 -22.05 16.56
CA HIS A 41 -8.42 -22.21 16.28
C HIS A 41 -8.72 -22.61 14.81
N GLY A 42 -7.71 -23.10 14.08
CA GLY A 42 -7.88 -23.68 12.75
C GLY A 42 -7.97 -22.67 11.60
N ILE A 43 -7.68 -21.39 11.86
CA ILE A 43 -7.59 -20.36 10.83
C ILE A 43 -6.12 -20.25 10.42
N PRO A 44 -5.72 -20.67 9.19
CA PRO A 44 -4.33 -20.66 8.75
C PRO A 44 -3.89 -19.23 8.37
N LEU A 45 -3.83 -18.33 9.36
CA LEU A 45 -3.26 -17.00 9.22
C LEU A 45 -1.76 -17.09 9.49
N THR A 46 -0.97 -16.84 8.45
CA THR A 46 0.49 -16.74 8.60
C THR A 46 0.87 -15.28 8.83
N PHE A 47 1.97 -15.07 9.56
CA PHE A 47 2.56 -13.74 9.70
C PHE A 47 2.83 -13.11 8.32
N ALA A 48 3.30 -13.91 7.35
CA ALA A 48 3.49 -13.47 5.97
C ALA A 48 2.20 -12.95 5.30
N LEU A 49 1.03 -13.56 5.57
CA LEU A 49 -0.24 -13.07 5.05
C LEU A 49 -0.64 -11.73 5.70
N VAL A 50 -0.41 -11.60 7.01
CA VAL A 50 -0.68 -10.34 7.73
C VAL A 50 0.20 -9.21 7.19
N GLU A 51 1.50 -9.45 7.01
CA GLU A 51 2.43 -8.50 6.40
C GLU A 51 2.01 -8.12 4.98
N ALA A 52 1.65 -9.13 4.17
CA ALA A 52 1.20 -8.93 2.80
C ALA A 52 -0.06 -8.03 2.74
N LEU A 53 -1.05 -8.27 3.60
CA LEU A 53 -2.26 -7.45 3.69
C LEU A 53 -1.96 -6.05 4.23
N ALA A 54 -1.07 -5.92 5.21
CA ALA A 54 -0.64 -4.62 5.74
C ALA A 54 0.03 -3.75 4.66
N ASN A 55 0.86 -4.36 3.80
CA ASN A 55 1.48 -3.67 2.67
C ASN A 55 0.46 -3.18 1.64
N VAL A 56 -0.52 -4.02 1.26
CA VAL A 56 -1.63 -3.61 0.40
C VAL A 56 -2.39 -2.43 1.01
N ALA A 57 -2.73 -2.52 2.30
CA ALA A 57 -3.46 -1.47 3.01
C ALA A 57 -2.66 -0.17 3.13
N MET A 58 -1.35 -0.27 3.36
CA MET A 58 -0.43 0.87 3.48
C MET A 58 -0.27 1.64 2.16
N PHE A 59 -0.27 0.95 1.02
CA PHE A 59 -0.12 1.58 -0.30
C PHE A 59 -1.45 1.95 -1.00
N ALA A 60 -2.59 1.40 -0.58
CA ALA A 60 -3.90 1.80 -1.11
C ALA A 60 -4.15 3.32 -1.08
N PRO A 61 -3.85 4.06 0.00
CA PRO A 61 -4.01 5.52 0.05
C PRO A 61 -3.20 6.26 -1.03
N LEU A 62 -2.00 5.80 -1.39
CA LEU A 62 -1.23 6.37 -2.51
C LEU A 62 -2.05 6.33 -3.80
N GLY A 63 -2.66 5.18 -4.08
CA GLY A 63 -3.46 4.99 -5.28
C GLY A 63 -4.66 5.92 -5.34
N VAL A 64 -5.35 6.08 -4.21
CA VAL A 64 -6.47 7.01 -4.07
C VAL A 64 -6.00 8.45 -4.33
N LEU A 65 -4.94 8.89 -3.64
CA LEU A 65 -4.45 10.26 -3.70
C LEU A 65 -3.96 10.63 -5.10
N LEU A 66 -3.22 9.75 -5.77
CA LEU A 66 -2.71 10.01 -7.12
C LEU A 66 -3.83 10.07 -8.16
N VAL A 67 -4.87 9.23 -8.04
CA VAL A 67 -6.04 9.33 -8.94
C VAL A 67 -6.79 10.65 -8.72
N LEU A 68 -6.99 11.06 -7.47
CA LEU A 68 -7.66 12.32 -7.15
C LEU A 68 -6.84 13.54 -7.60
N LEU A 69 -5.51 13.50 -7.44
CA LEU A 69 -4.58 14.55 -7.89
C LEU A 69 -4.53 14.66 -9.42
N ALA A 70 -4.64 13.55 -10.14
CA ALA A 70 -4.68 13.53 -11.59
C ALA A 70 -5.96 14.18 -12.17
N ALA A 71 -6.93 14.57 -11.32
CA ALA A 71 -8.13 15.33 -11.65
C ALA A 71 -8.94 14.75 -12.83
N ALA A 72 -8.86 13.45 -13.08
CA ALA A 72 -9.39 12.85 -14.29
C ALA A 72 -10.92 12.79 -14.25
N PRO A 73 -11.63 13.46 -15.18
CA PRO A 73 -13.05 13.22 -15.39
C PRO A 73 -13.22 11.75 -15.78
N ALA A 74 -14.01 11.03 -15.01
CA ALA A 74 -14.30 9.63 -15.26
C ALA A 74 -15.00 9.49 -16.62
N GLY A 75 -14.25 9.02 -17.62
CA GLY A 75 -14.75 8.82 -18.99
C GLY A 75 -13.77 8.09 -19.92
N ARG A 76 -14.18 6.88 -20.31
CA ARG A 76 -13.63 5.89 -21.27
C ARG A 76 -12.37 5.12 -20.84
N SER A 77 -12.62 3.93 -20.28
CA SER A 77 -11.82 2.69 -20.16
C SER A 77 -10.29 2.78 -20.37
N ALA A 78 -9.82 3.22 -21.54
CA ALA A 78 -8.40 3.31 -21.85
C ALA A 78 -7.64 4.37 -21.02
N ARG A 79 -8.27 5.50 -20.64
CA ARG A 79 -7.61 6.52 -19.80
C ARG A 79 -7.48 6.07 -18.34
N GLY A 80 -8.50 5.40 -17.81
CA GLY A 80 -8.49 4.85 -16.46
C GLY A 80 -7.43 3.76 -16.31
N LEU A 81 -7.34 2.83 -17.27
CA LEU A 81 -6.31 1.79 -17.26
C LEU A 81 -4.89 2.38 -17.33
N ARG A 82 -4.64 3.36 -18.20
CA ARG A 82 -3.33 4.03 -18.26
C ARG A 82 -2.97 4.73 -16.96
N LEU A 83 -3.94 5.38 -16.31
CA LEU A 83 -3.71 6.00 -15.01
C LEU A 83 -3.40 4.95 -13.94
N MET A 84 -4.15 3.84 -13.92
CA MET A 84 -3.92 2.73 -12.98
C MET A 84 -2.52 2.13 -13.16
N VAL A 85 -2.07 1.94 -14.41
CA VAL A 85 -0.70 1.48 -14.72
C VAL A 85 0.34 2.49 -14.23
N ARG A 86 0.15 3.80 -14.48
CA ARG A 86 1.08 4.83 -13.99
C ARG A 86 1.17 4.84 -12.47
N VAL A 87 0.03 4.73 -11.78
CA VAL A 87 -0.01 4.67 -10.32
C VAL A 87 0.66 3.41 -9.79
N ALA A 88 0.42 2.25 -10.41
CA ALA A 88 1.11 1.01 -10.06
C ALA A 88 2.63 1.13 -10.26
N LEU A 89 3.09 1.75 -11.35
CA LEU A 89 4.52 1.98 -11.57
C LEU A 89 5.15 2.93 -10.55
N VAL A 90 4.41 3.96 -10.10
CA VAL A 90 4.86 4.83 -9.01
C VAL A 90 4.93 4.05 -7.70
N GLY A 91 3.93 3.23 -7.38
CA GLY A 91 3.93 2.36 -6.21
C GLY A 91 5.11 1.37 -6.24
N LEU A 92 5.36 0.75 -7.40
CA LEU A 92 6.49 -0.14 -7.64
C LEU A 92 7.82 0.57 -7.40
N ALA A 93 8.01 1.75 -7.98
CA ALA A 93 9.25 2.51 -7.83
C ALA A 93 9.51 2.92 -6.37
N ILE A 94 8.48 3.39 -5.66
CA ILE A 94 8.59 3.74 -4.24
C ILE A 94 8.90 2.50 -3.41
N SER A 95 8.17 1.39 -3.62
CA SER A 95 8.38 0.17 -2.83
C SER A 95 9.77 -0.42 -3.07
N THR A 96 10.23 -0.50 -4.32
CA THR A 96 11.60 -0.93 -4.61
C THR A 96 12.63 -0.01 -3.97
N GLY A 97 12.40 1.30 -3.97
CA GLY A 97 13.26 2.25 -3.27
C GLY A 97 13.35 2.00 -1.76
N ILE A 98 12.22 1.64 -1.13
CA ILE A 98 12.17 1.27 0.29
C ILE A 98 12.97 -0.03 0.54
N GLU A 99 12.74 -1.08 -0.24
CA GLU A 99 13.44 -2.36 -0.11
C GLU A 99 14.95 -2.21 -0.29
N VAL A 100 15.36 -1.45 -1.31
CA VAL A 100 16.78 -1.14 -1.54
C VAL A 100 17.35 -0.37 -0.35
N ALA A 101 16.60 0.60 0.19
CA ALA A 101 17.05 1.33 1.35
C ALA A 101 17.20 0.45 2.59
N GLN A 102 16.27 -0.47 2.81
CA GLN A 102 16.35 -1.44 3.89
C GLN A 102 17.55 -2.38 3.72
N ALA A 103 17.76 -2.92 2.51
CA ALA A 103 18.87 -3.82 2.22
C ALA A 103 20.25 -3.15 2.39
N LEU A 104 20.37 -1.85 2.09
CA LEU A 104 21.64 -1.12 2.18
C LEU A 104 21.92 -0.53 3.56
N TRP A 105 20.88 -0.12 4.30
CA TRP A 105 21.05 0.71 5.51
C TRP A 105 20.38 0.17 6.77
N LEU A 106 19.56 -0.89 6.69
CA LEU A 106 18.83 -1.45 7.84
C LEU A 106 19.09 -2.97 7.96
N PRO A 107 20.22 -3.39 8.57
CA PRO A 107 20.61 -4.80 8.63
C PRO A 107 19.61 -5.74 9.34
N SER A 108 18.74 -5.18 10.17
CA SER A 108 17.69 -5.92 10.88
C SER A 108 16.40 -6.10 10.05
N ARG A 109 16.30 -5.45 8.89
CA ARG A 109 15.19 -5.60 7.94
C ARG A 109 15.54 -6.63 6.88
N VAL A 110 14.57 -7.46 6.54
CA VAL A 110 14.67 -8.41 5.43
C VAL A 110 13.95 -7.79 4.25
N ALA A 111 14.69 -7.46 3.20
CA ALA A 111 14.09 -6.97 1.98
C ALA A 111 13.43 -8.11 1.20
N THR A 112 12.18 -7.94 0.75
CA THR A 112 11.44 -9.01 0.06
C THR A 112 10.76 -8.54 -1.23
N VAL A 113 10.79 -9.42 -2.24
CA VAL A 113 10.02 -9.22 -3.48
C VAL A 113 8.51 -9.23 -3.18
N GLN A 114 8.09 -9.96 -2.15
CA GLN A 114 6.69 -10.01 -1.73
C GLN A 114 6.19 -8.61 -1.34
N ASP A 115 6.96 -7.84 -0.57
CA ASP A 115 6.58 -6.51 -0.13
C ASP A 115 6.41 -5.55 -1.32
N VAL A 116 7.32 -5.61 -2.29
CA VAL A 116 7.21 -4.86 -3.56
C VAL A 116 5.92 -5.18 -4.30
N VAL A 117 5.60 -6.47 -4.45
CA VAL A 117 4.38 -6.92 -5.13
C VAL A 117 3.15 -6.44 -4.37
N MET A 118 3.08 -6.64 -3.05
CA MET A 118 1.91 -6.31 -2.25
C MET A 118 1.68 -4.79 -2.14
N ASN A 119 2.74 -4.00 -2.00
CA ASN A 119 2.65 -2.54 -2.05
C ASN A 119 2.17 -2.03 -3.42
N THR A 120 2.70 -2.62 -4.50
CA THR A 120 2.26 -2.29 -5.88
C THR A 120 0.78 -2.63 -6.10
N LEU A 121 0.33 -3.80 -5.60
CA LEU A 121 -1.08 -4.20 -5.63
C LEU A 121 -1.95 -3.26 -4.81
N GLY A 122 -1.48 -2.81 -3.64
CA GLY A 122 -2.14 -1.79 -2.83
C GLY A 122 -2.40 -0.51 -3.62
N ALA A 123 -1.35 0.06 -4.23
CA ALA A 123 -1.47 1.26 -5.05
C ALA A 123 -2.45 1.08 -6.22
N ALA A 124 -2.39 -0.07 -6.90
CA ALA A 124 -3.31 -0.39 -7.99
C ALA A 124 -4.77 -0.53 -7.50
N ALA A 125 -5.01 -1.20 -6.37
CA ALA A 125 -6.33 -1.39 -5.80
C ALA A 125 -6.96 -0.05 -5.36
N GLY A 126 -6.19 0.82 -4.70
CA GLY A 126 -6.65 2.16 -4.33
C GLY A 126 -7.01 3.02 -5.54
N ALA A 127 -6.23 2.93 -6.61
CA ALA A 127 -6.52 3.60 -7.86
C ALA A 127 -7.81 3.07 -8.51
N TRP A 128 -7.94 1.75 -8.60
CA TRP A 128 -9.12 1.09 -9.17
C TRP A 128 -10.40 1.46 -8.42
N ALA A 129 -10.39 1.37 -7.08
CA ALA A 129 -11.54 1.71 -6.25
C ALA A 129 -11.98 3.16 -6.46
N THR A 130 -11.02 4.09 -6.51
CA THR A 130 -11.28 5.52 -6.73
C THR A 130 -11.89 5.76 -8.12
N LEU A 131 -11.33 5.14 -9.15
CA LEU A 131 -11.85 5.24 -10.52
C LEU A 131 -13.29 4.72 -10.61
N VAL A 132 -13.59 3.57 -10.00
CA VAL A 132 -14.95 3.00 -9.96
C VAL A 132 -15.94 3.95 -9.28
N VAL A 133 -15.55 4.56 -8.15
CA VAL A 133 -16.41 5.53 -7.44
C VAL A 133 -16.66 6.78 -8.28
N LEU A 134 -15.63 7.34 -8.90
CA LEU A 134 -15.75 8.53 -9.75
C LEU A 134 -16.63 8.27 -10.98
N ASP A 135 -16.48 7.10 -11.60
CA ASP A 135 -17.26 6.67 -12.78
C ASP A 135 -18.74 6.46 -12.44
N ARG A 136 -19.05 5.87 -11.28
CA ARG A 136 -20.43 5.78 -10.78
C ARG A 136 -21.04 7.16 -10.48
N ARG A 137 -20.25 8.09 -9.93
CA ARG A 137 -20.70 9.47 -9.66
C ARG A 137 -20.94 10.27 -10.94
N ALA A 138 -20.17 10.04 -12.00
CA ALA A 138 -20.39 10.68 -13.29
C ALA A 138 -21.70 10.18 -13.94
N ARG A 139 -21.96 8.86 -13.88
CA ARG A 139 -23.20 8.26 -14.42
C ARG A 139 -24.48 8.68 -13.70
N THR A 140 -24.42 8.96 -12.40
CA THR A 140 -25.60 9.37 -11.61
C THR A 140 -25.93 10.85 -11.74
N ARG A 141 -25.02 11.66 -12.29
CA ARG A 141 -25.21 13.10 -12.52
C ARG A 141 -25.61 13.44 -13.95
N ALA A 142 -25.62 12.46 -14.85
CA ALA A 142 -26.05 12.56 -16.24
C ALA A 142 -27.51 12.11 -16.38
#